data_AF-A0A2M6WY51-F1
#
_entry.id   AF-A0A2M6WY51-F1
#
_cell.length_a   1.000
_cell.length_b   1.000
_cell.length_c   1.000
_cell.angle_alpha   90.00
_cell.angle_beta   90.00
_cell.angle_gamma   90.00
#
_symmetry.space_group_name_H-M   'P 1'
#
loop_
_entity.id
_entity.type
_entity.pdbx_description
1 polymer ?
#
loop_
_entity_poly.entity_id
_entity_poly.type
_entity_poly.pdbx_seq_one_letter_code
_entity_poly.pdbx_strand_id
1 'polypeptide(L)' 'MKDFYQLKAWEKSHQLTILIYKITKDFPKEEKYGLTDQLRRAASSAGASLAS' A
#
# COMPACT_ATOMS: atom_id res chain seq x y z
N MET A 1 -18.19 -9.87 14.85
CA MET A 1 -18.42 -8.60 14.11
C MET A 1 -17.12 -7.86 13.78
N LYS A 2 -16.08 -7.89 14.64
CA LYS A 2 -14.76 -7.30 14.33
C LYS A 2 -14.08 -7.92 13.11
N ASP A 3 -14.22 -9.24 12.93
CA ASP A 3 -13.57 -9.99 11.85
C ASP A 3 -14.01 -9.54 10.45
N PHE A 4 -15.28 -9.18 10.27
CA PHE A 4 -15.80 -8.69 8.99
C PHE A 4 -15.28 -7.30 8.63
N TYR A 5 -15.09 -6.42 9.61
CA TYR A 5 -14.49 -5.10 9.41
C TYR A 5 -12.99 -5.22 9.15
N GLN A 6 -12.29 -6.12 9.85
CA GLN A 6 -10.89 -6.45 9.57
C GLN A 6 -10.72 -7.06 8.17
N LEU A 7 -11.61 -7.95 7.73
CA LEU A 7 -11.57 -8.51 6.37
C LEU A 7 -11.73 -7.42 5.31
N LYS A 8 -12.71 -6.51 5.49
CA LYS A 8 -12.92 -5.38 4.57
C LYS A 8 -11.77 -4.37 4.61
N ALA A 9 -11.20 -4.10 5.78
CA ALA A 9 -10.05 -3.21 5.92
C ALA A 9 -8.80 -3.82 5.28
N TRP A 10 -8.58 -5.13 5.44
CA TRP A 10 -7.51 -5.88 4.81
C TRP A 10 -7.65 -5.88 3.29
N GLU A 11 -8.85 -6.15 2.77
CA GLU A 11 -9.12 -6.14 1.32
C GLU A 11 -8.86 -4.75 0.71
N LYS A 12 -9.34 -3.67 1.36
CA LYS A 12 -9.08 -2.30 0.93
C LYS A 12 -7.59 -1.95 0.99
N SER A 13 -6.87 -2.38 2.02
CA SER A 13 -5.43 -2.17 2.16
C SER A 13 -4.62 -2.90 1.10
N HIS A 14 -5.05 -4.13 0.77
CA HIS A 14 -4.46 -4.93 -0.29
C HIS A 14 -4.65 -4.28 -1.66
N GLN A 15 -5.87 -3.82 -1.96
CA GLN A 15 -6.18 -3.08 -3.20
C GLN A 15 -5.39 -1.77 -3.29
N LEU A 16 -5.25 -1.03 -2.18
CA LEU A 16 -4.44 0.19 -2.12
C LEU A 16 -2.97 -0.10 -2.42
N THR A 17 -2.42 -1.18 -1.87
CA THR A 17 -1.04 -1.62 -2.14
C THR A 17 -0.85 -1.92 -3.62
N ILE A 18 -1.77 -2.66 -4.24
CA ILE A 18 -1.71 -2.96 -5.68
C ILE A 18 -1.77 -1.68 -6.52
N LEU A 19 -2.63 -0.72 -6.16
CA LEU A 19 -2.73 0.57 -6.85
C LEU A 19 -1.45 1.38 -6.75
N ILE A 20 -0.84 1.46 -5.56
CA ILE A 20 0.43 2.16 -5.35
C ILE A 20 1.55 1.48 -6.14
N TYR A 21 1.59 0.15 -6.19
CA TYR A 21 2.53 -0.59 -7.03
C TYR A 21 2.34 -0.30 -8.53
N LYS A 22 1.09 -0.17 -9.00
CA LYS A 22 0.79 0.18 -10.39
C LYS A 22 1.19 1.62 -10.72
N ILE A 23 0.85 2.58 -9.87
CA ILE A 23 1.16 4.01 -10.07
C ILE A 23 2.67 4.24 -10.04
N THR A 24 3.37 3.66 -9.06
CA THR A 24 4.84 3.77 -8.95
C THR A 24 5.61 3.02 -10.04
N LYS A 25 4.96 2.14 -10.82
CA LYS A 25 5.58 1.47 -11.97
C LYS A 25 5.79 2.44 -13.14
N ASP A 26 4.93 3.45 -13.27
CA ASP A 26 4.97 4.44 -14.35
C ASP A 26 5.89 5.63 -14.04
N PHE A 27 6.47 5.68 -12.83
CA PHE A 27 7.34 6.77 -12.42
C PHE A 27 8.67 6.75 -13.21
N PRO A 28 9.20 7.91 -13.59
CA PRO A 28 10.51 8.01 -14.22
C PRO A 28 11.59 7.40 -13.31
N LYS A 29 12.57 6.72 -13.91
CA LYS A 29 13.61 5.97 -13.17
C LYS A 29 14.38 6.82 -12.14
N GLU A 30 14.47 8.14 -12.36
CA GLU A 30 15.10 9.09 -11.44
C GLU A 30 14.32 9.25 -10.11
N GLU A 31 13.00 9.16 -10.12
CA GLU A 31 12.13 9.27 -8.93
C GLU A 31 11.92 7.91 -8.22
N LYS A 32 12.44 6.83 -8.83
CA LYS A 32 12.20 5.44 -8.40
C LYS A 32 12.97 5.04 -7.13
N TYR A 33 14.07 5.72 -6.84
CA TYR A 33 14.90 5.41 -5.67
C TYR A 33 14.58 6.31 -4.45
N GLY A 34 14.00 7.49 -4.67
CA GLY A 34 13.60 8.40 -3.60
C GLY A 34 12.13 8.25 -3.22
N LEU A 35 11.24 8.77 -4.07
CA LEU A 35 9.81 8.86 -3.78
C LEU A 35 9.11 7.50 -3.78
N THR A 36 9.47 6.64 -4.73
CA THR A 36 8.81 5.33 -4.89
C THR A 36 9.09 4.39 -3.72
N ASP A 37 10.32 4.38 -3.19
CA ASP A 37 10.68 3.53 -2.06
C ASP A 37 9.98 4.00 -0.77
N GLN A 38 9.93 5.31 -0.53
CA GLN A 38 9.18 5.89 0.59
C GLN A 38 7.68 5.60 0.50
N LEU A 39 7.07 5.75 -0.69
CA LEU A 39 5.65 5.46 -0.92
C LEU A 39 5.32 3.97 -0.70
N ARG A 40 6.18 3.05 -1.15
CA ARG A 40 5.98 1.61 -0.95
C ARG A 40 6.12 1.21 0.51
N ARG A 41 7.08 1.80 1.24
CA ARG A 41 7.25 1.57 2.68
C ARG A 41 6.06 2.12 3.49
N ALA A 42 5.58 3.31 3.15
CA ALA A 42 4.39 3.89 3.77
C ALA A 42 3.12 3.06 3.49
N ALA A 43 2.94 2.59 2.26
CA ALA A 43 1.83 1.72 1.88
C ALA A 43 1.83 0.39 2.63
N SER A 44 3.01 -0.24 2.74
CA SER A 44 3.20 -1.47 3.51
C SER A 44 2.89 -1.28 4.99
N SER A 45 3.34 -0.15 5.57
CA SER A 45 3.03 0.22 6.95
C SER A 45 1.52 0.45 7.19
N ALA A 46 0.82 1.06 6.24
CA ALA A 46 -0.63 1.24 6.33
C ALA A 46 -1.38 -0.10 6.28
N GLY A 47 -0.93 -1.04 5.43
CA GLY A 47 -1.45 -2.40 5.40
C GLY A 47 -1.19 -3.18 6.70
N ALA A 48 -0.01 -3.00 7.31
CA ALA A 48 0.32 -3.57 8.61
C ALA A 48 -0.51 -2.95 9.74
N SER A 49 -0.77 -1.64 9.69
CA SER A 49 -1.52 -0.91 10.72
C SER A 49 -3.00 -1.29 10.78
N LEU A 50 -3.57 -1.82 9.70
CA LEU A 50 -4.97 -2.29 9.63
C LEU A 50 -5.11 -3.79 9.92
N ALA A 51 -4.00 -4.53 9.96
CA ALA A 51 -3.94 -5.92 10.37
C ALA A 51 -3.80 -6.10 11.89
N SER A 52 -3.32 -5.07 12.60
CA SER A 52 -3.13 -5.01 14.05
C SER A 52 -4.41 -4.85 14.86
#